data_AF-A0A7I8IG22-F1
#
_entry.id   AF-A0A7I8IG22-F1
#
_cell.length_a   1.000
_cell.length_b   1.000
_cell.length_c   1.000
_cell.angle_alpha   90.00
_cell.angle_beta   90.00
_cell.angle_gamma   90.00
#
_symmetry.space_group_name_H-M   'P 1'
#
loop_
_entity.id
_entity.type
_entity.pdbx_description
1 polymer ?
#
loop_
_entity_poly.entity_id
_entity_poly.type
_entity_poly.pdbx_seq_one_letter_code
_entity_poly.pdbx_strand_id
1 'polypeptide(L)'
;MVDALSQRVHLLNLVKVQVTGFESLLDSYVDCSNFDHVLRVLLDGLSRDHKDFLLVNGCLFFRSRLCVPCTSLRDFLTWECHAGGLFGHFGRDKTIVAVEYQFYYLHYHELIISK
;
A
#
# COMPACT_ATOMS: atom_id res chain seq x y z
N MET A 1 -11.70 1.69 -20.46
CA MET A 1 -10.75 0.78 -19.78
C MET A 1 -9.75 1.67 -19.06
N VAL A 2 -9.78 1.73 -17.74
CA VAL A 2 -8.81 2.53 -16.96
C VAL A 2 -7.49 1.76 -17.01
N ASP A 3 -6.41 2.42 -17.42
CA ASP A 3 -5.09 1.83 -17.37
C ASP A 3 -4.61 1.71 -15.91
N ALA A 4 -3.72 0.75 -15.64
CA ALA A 4 -3.25 0.47 -14.28
C ALA A 4 -2.53 1.68 -13.64
N LEU A 5 -2.00 2.61 -14.43
CA LEU A 5 -1.35 3.82 -13.92
C LEU A 5 -2.39 4.81 -13.39
N SER A 6 -3.45 5.08 -14.16
CA SER A 6 -4.58 5.93 -13.78
C SER A 6 -5.28 5.42 -12.51
N GLN A 7 -5.43 4.10 -12.37
CA GLN A 7 -5.98 3.50 -11.14
C GLN A 7 -5.12 3.81 -9.91
N ARG A 8 -3.79 3.64 -10.00
CA ARG A 8 -2.87 3.90 -8.88
C ARG A 8 -2.85 5.38 -8.50
N VAL A 9 -2.82 6.27 -9.49
CA VAL A 9 -2.85 7.72 -9.24
C VAL A 9 -4.16 8.14 -8.58
N HIS A 10 -5.29 7.58 -9.02
CA HIS A 10 -6.58 7.83 -8.38
C HIS A 10 -6.59 7.37 -6.91
N LEU A 11 -6.11 6.15 -6.64
CA LEU A 11 -6.01 5.63 -5.27
C LEU A 11 -5.12 6.53 -4.40
N LEU A 12 -3.96 6.95 -4.90
CA LEU A 12 -3.06 7.86 -4.16
C LEU A 12 -3.75 9.16 -3.78
N ASN A 13 -4.45 9.79 -4.74
CA ASN A 13 -5.14 11.05 -4.48
C ASN A 13 -6.27 10.87 -3.46
N LEU A 14 -7.03 9.77 -3.54
CA LEU A 14 -8.08 9.45 -2.58
C LEU A 14 -7.51 9.32 -1.17
N VAL A 15 -6.45 8.50 -1.02
CA VAL A 15 -5.86 8.24 0.29
C VAL A 15 -5.21 9.50 0.86
N LYS A 16 -4.51 10.31 0.04
CA LYS A 16 -3.94 11.61 0.46
C LYS A 16 -4.97 12.58 1.03
N VAL A 17 -6.19 12.60 0.46
CA VAL A 17 -7.26 13.49 0.91
C VAL A 17 -7.92 12.99 2.18
N GLN A 18 -8.16 11.68 2.29
CA GLN A 18 -8.88 11.09 3.41
C GLN A 18 -7.98 10.84 4.65
N VAL A 19 -6.69 10.62 4.44
CA VAL A 19 -5.77 10.19 5.48
C VAL A 19 -4.84 11.32 5.89
N THR A 20 -5.09 11.86 7.08
CA THR A 20 -4.20 12.86 7.68
C THR A 20 -2.84 12.23 7.97
N GLY A 21 -1.77 12.93 7.58
CA GLY A 21 -0.41 12.45 7.79
C GLY A 21 0.06 11.43 6.74
N PHE A 22 -0.68 11.24 5.64
CA PHE A 22 -0.25 10.36 4.55
C PHE A 22 1.15 10.68 4.01
N GLU A 23 1.59 11.93 4.03
CA GLU A 23 2.95 12.28 3.58
C GLU A 23 4.03 11.58 4.42
N SER A 24 3.76 11.28 5.71
CA SER A 24 4.68 10.52 6.57
C SER A 24 4.81 9.04 6.18
N LEU A 25 3.90 8.53 5.33
CA LEU A 25 4.02 7.20 4.73
C LEU A 25 5.33 7.07 3.97
N LEU A 26 5.71 8.12 3.24
CA LEU A 26 6.91 8.12 2.39
C LEU A 26 8.16 7.91 3.23
N ASP A 27 8.28 8.64 4.33
CA ASP A 27 9.41 8.54 5.26
C ASP A 27 9.43 7.16 5.94
N SER A 28 8.24 6.61 6.25
CA SER A 28 8.13 5.35 6.96
C SER A 28 8.55 4.10 6.16
N TYR A 29 8.71 4.20 4.84
CA TYR A 29 9.24 3.08 4.05
C TYR A 29 10.70 2.77 4.39
N VAL A 30 11.49 3.79 4.71
CA VAL A 30 12.92 3.64 5.07
C VAL A 30 13.07 2.99 6.45
N ASP A 31 12.16 3.33 7.37
CA ASP A 31 12.17 2.76 8.73
C ASP A 31 11.59 1.35 8.77
N CYS A 32 10.84 0.94 7.73
CA CYS A 32 10.32 -0.41 7.61
C CYS A 32 11.34 -1.30 6.88
N SER A 33 12.11 -2.11 7.62
CA SER A 33 13.17 -3.00 7.09
C SER A 33 12.76 -3.79 5.84
N ASN A 34 11.51 -4.22 5.81
CA ASN A 34 10.86 -4.94 4.73
C ASN A 34 10.69 -4.12 3.44
N PHE A 35 10.35 -2.83 3.56
CA PHE A 35 10.15 -1.95 2.42
C PHE A 35 11.41 -1.17 2.05
N ASP A 36 12.33 -0.90 2.99
CA ASP A 36 13.64 -0.31 2.70
C ASP A 36 14.42 -1.17 1.70
N HIS A 37 14.45 -2.49 1.91
CA HIS A 37 15.12 -3.40 0.97
C HIS A 37 14.52 -3.33 -0.43
N VAL A 38 13.18 -3.41 -0.55
CA VAL A 38 12.48 -3.33 -1.84
C VAL A 38 12.72 -1.97 -2.50
N LEU A 39 12.66 -0.88 -1.73
CA LEU A 39 12.90 0.48 -2.22
C LEU A 39 14.32 0.61 -2.79
N ARG A 40 15.34 0.15 -2.07
CA ARG A 40 16.74 0.15 -2.55
C ARG A 40 16.90 -0.64 -3.83
N VAL A 41 16.36 -1.85 -3.90
CA VAL A 41 16.45 -2.70 -5.10
C VAL A 41 15.80 -2.04 -6.32
N LEU A 42 14.67 -1.34 -6.13
CA LEU A 42 14.04 -0.58 -7.21
C LEU A 42 14.87 0.64 -7.64
N LEU A 43 15.44 1.38 -6.69
CA LEU A 43 16.28 2.55 -6.96
C LEU A 43 17.61 2.17 -7.65
N ASP A 44 18.21 1.05 -7.27
CA ASP A 44 19.45 0.53 -7.84
C ASP A 44 19.26 -0.12 -9.23
N GLY A 45 18.02 -0.21 -9.72
CA GLY A 45 17.69 -0.83 -11.01
C GLY A 45 17.87 -2.36 -11.03
N LEU A 46 18.00 -2.99 -9.86
CA LEU A 46 18.20 -4.44 -9.69
C LEU A 46 16.88 -5.23 -9.59
N SER A 47 15.78 -4.64 -10.07
CA SER A 47 14.39 -5.10 -9.89
C SER A 47 14.01 -6.41 -10.60
N ARG A 48 14.98 -7.21 -11.08
CA ARG A 48 14.73 -8.45 -11.83
C ARG A 48 13.87 -9.45 -11.05
N ASP A 49 14.04 -9.50 -9.73
CA ASP A 49 13.29 -10.38 -8.82
C ASP A 49 12.08 -9.67 -8.17
N HIS A 50 11.92 -8.36 -8.37
CA HIS A 50 10.87 -7.52 -7.79
C HIS A 50 10.00 -6.83 -8.85
N LYS A 51 9.76 -7.49 -9.99
CA LYS A 51 9.03 -6.92 -11.14
C LYS A 51 7.58 -6.50 -10.84
N ASP A 52 6.97 -7.12 -9.84
CA ASP A 52 5.62 -6.78 -9.39
C ASP A 52 5.60 -5.48 -8.56
N PHE A 53 6.76 -4.99 -8.11
CA PHE A 53 6.86 -3.73 -7.37
C PHE A 53 7.14 -2.54 -8.30
N LEU A 54 6.46 -1.42 -8.04
CA LEU A 54 6.67 -0.15 -8.72
C LEU A 54 6.70 1.01 -7.73
N LEU A 55 7.49 2.03 -8.06
CA LEU A 55 7.48 3.31 -7.37
C LEU A 55 6.65 4.30 -8.19
N VAL A 56 5.57 4.83 -7.61
CA VAL A 56 4.69 5.83 -8.24
C VAL A 56 4.54 7.01 -7.30
N ASN A 57 5.00 8.19 -7.71
CA ASN A 57 4.98 9.42 -6.90
C ASN A 57 5.55 9.23 -5.48
N GLY A 58 6.65 8.49 -5.36
CA GLY A 58 7.29 8.17 -4.08
C GLY A 58 6.63 7.03 -3.28
N CYS A 59 5.46 6.55 -3.69
CA CYS A 59 4.76 5.45 -3.03
C CYS A 59 5.07 4.10 -3.68
N LEU A 60 5.30 3.08 -2.87
CA LEU A 60 5.48 1.71 -3.33
C LEU A 60 4.14 1.07 -3.67
N PHE A 61 4.09 0.35 -4.79
CA PHE A 61 2.96 -0.44 -5.23
C PHE A 61 3.40 -1.88 -5.45
N PHE A 62 2.58 -2.83 -5.01
CA PHE A 62 2.64 -4.22 -5.48
C PHE A 62 1.50 -4.44 -6.47
N ARG A 63 1.84 -4.57 -7.76
CA ARG A 63 0.90 -4.52 -8.89
C ARG A 63 0.10 -3.21 -8.85
N SER A 64 -1.20 -3.26 -8.54
CA SER A 64 -2.07 -2.07 -8.44
C SER A 64 -2.41 -1.69 -6.99
N ARG A 65 -1.83 -2.39 -6.01
CA ARG A 65 -2.11 -2.19 -4.59
C ARG A 65 -1.06 -1.30 -3.94
N LEU A 66 -1.49 -0.30 -3.17
CA LEU A 66 -0.59 0.56 -2.40
C LEU A 66 0.03 -0.25 -1.27
N CYS A 67 1.37 -0.26 -1.21
CA CYS A 67 2.10 -0.88 -0.12
C CYS A 67 1.92 -0.06 1.15
N VAL A 68 1.55 -0.69 2.26
CA VAL A 68 1.39 -0.02 3.56
C VAL A 68 2.38 -0.64 4.55
N PRO A 69 3.38 0.14 5.05
CA PRO A 69 4.32 -0.29 6.07
C PRO A 69 3.61 -0.54 7.40
N CYS A 70 4.24 -1.35 8.26
CA CYS A 70 3.74 -1.67 9.58
C CYS A 70 3.91 -0.50 10.56
N THR A 71 3.19 0.59 10.34
CA THR A 71 3.20 1.80 11.18
C THR A 71 1.80 2.10 11.73
N SER A 72 1.69 3.09 12.61
CA SER A 72 0.39 3.60 13.09
C SER A 72 -0.54 4.04 11.95
N LEU A 73 0.00 4.42 10.80
CA LEU A 73 -0.76 4.74 9.60
C LEU A 73 -1.53 3.53 9.06
N ARG A 74 -1.00 2.32 9.21
CA ARG A 74 -1.69 1.08 8.86
C ARG A 74 -2.98 0.91 9.66
N ASP A 75 -2.88 1.15 10.96
CA ASP A 75 -4.00 0.99 11.88
C ASP A 75 -5.03 2.10 11.65
N PHE A 76 -4.57 3.32 11.36
CA PHE A 76 -5.43 4.44 10.97
C PHE A 76 -6.16 4.19 9.63
N LEU A 77 -5.46 3.70 8.61
CA LEU A 77 -6.07 3.30 7.32
C LEU A 77 -7.14 2.24 7.51
N THR A 78 -6.87 1.26 8.37
CA THR A 78 -7.83 0.20 8.71
C THR A 78 -9.06 0.78 9.39
N TRP A 79 -8.86 1.73 10.32
CA TRP A 79 -9.96 2.43 10.99
C TRP A 79 -10.80 3.27 10.01
N GLU A 80 -10.18 4.06 9.14
CA GLU A 80 -10.87 4.85 8.10
C GLU A 80 -11.72 3.99 7.16
N CYS A 81 -11.22 2.79 6.81
CA CYS A 81 -11.98 1.83 6.01
C CYS A 81 -13.21 1.32 6.77
N HIS A 82 -13.06 1.03 8.06
CA HIS A 82 -14.15 0.53 8.91
C HIS A 82 -15.19 1.60 9.28
N ALA A 83 -14.75 2.82 9.57
CA ALA A 83 -15.62 3.95 9.89
C ALA A 83 -16.46 4.41 8.68
N GLY A 84 -16.11 3.94 7.48
CA GLY A 84 -16.76 4.26 6.22
C GLY A 84 -16.27 5.57 5.59
N GLY A 85 -15.10 6.07 6.01
CA GLY A 85 -14.47 7.25 5.40
C GLY A 85 -13.91 6.90 4.03
N LEU A 86 -12.91 6.01 4.00
CA LEU A 86 -12.09 5.78 2.81
C LEU A 86 -12.84 5.12 1.64
N PHE A 87 -13.75 4.20 1.94
CA PHE A 87 -14.53 3.48 0.93
C PHE A 87 -16.03 3.78 1.02
N GLY A 88 -16.47 4.71 1.88
CA GLY A 88 -17.90 4.88 2.17
C GLY A 88 -18.44 3.81 3.13
N HIS A 89 -19.71 3.95 3.52
CA HIS A 89 -20.40 3.00 4.41
C HIS A 89 -20.75 1.69 3.69
N PHE A 90 -19.76 0.86 3.46
CA PHE A 90 -19.95 -0.52 3.05
C PHE A 90 -20.17 -1.43 4.26
N GLY A 91 -20.93 -2.51 4.07
CA GLY A 91 -20.98 -3.59 5.05
C GLY A 91 -19.61 -4.27 5.17
N ARG A 92 -19.34 -4.90 6.33
CA ARG A 92 -18.04 -5.49 6.70
C ARG A 92 -17.32 -6.23 5.56
N ASP A 93 -17.99 -7.15 4.89
CA ASP A 93 -17.37 -8.01 3.87
C ASP A 93 -16.93 -7.20 2.63
N LYS A 94 -17.72 -6.20 2.24
CA LYS A 94 -17.39 -5.32 1.12
C LYS A 94 -16.22 -4.40 1.46
N THR A 95 -16.12 -3.94 2.71
CA THR A 95 -14.97 -3.17 3.19
C THR A 95 -13.69 -4.02 3.17
N ILE A 96 -13.75 -5.28 3.64
CA ILE A 96 -12.59 -6.19 3.64
C ILE A 96 -12.09 -6.41 2.20
N VAL A 97 -12.99 -6.72 1.28
CA VAL A 97 -12.64 -6.92 -0.14
C VAL A 97 -12.04 -5.64 -0.74
N ALA A 98 -12.59 -4.46 -0.43
CA ALA A 98 -12.04 -3.19 -0.91
C ALA A 98 -10.64 -2.92 -0.36
N VAL A 99 -10.39 -3.20 0.93
CA VAL A 99 -9.08 -3.06 1.56
C VAL A 99 -8.06 -3.99 0.92
N GLU A 100 -8.36 -5.29 0.79
CA GLU A 100 -7.44 -6.28 0.20
C GLU A 100 -7.17 -6.04 -1.29
N TYR A 101 -8.14 -5.40 -1.98
CA TYR A 101 -8.01 -5.04 -3.39
C TYR A 101 -7.16 -3.78 -3.61
N GLN A 102 -7.13 -2.84 -2.66
CA GLN A 102 -6.43 -1.55 -2.82
C GLN A 102 -5.11 -1.48 -2.05
N PHE A 103 -4.96 -2.22 -0.95
CA PHE A 103 -3.79 -2.18 -0.09
C PHE A 103 -3.05 -3.51 -0.06
N TYR A 104 -1.73 -3.42 0.04
CA TYR A 104 -0.84 -4.53 0.22
C TYR A 104 -0.03 -4.34 1.49
N TYR A 105 -0.26 -5.21 2.47
CA TYR A 105 0.47 -5.20 3.73
C TYR A 105 1.57 -6.26 3.65
N LEU A 106 2.83 -5.86 3.76
CA LEU A 106 3.94 -6.82 3.81
C LEU A 106 4.01 -7.43 5.22
N HIS A 107 3.10 -8.36 5.51
CA HIS A 107 3.33 -9.34 6.56
C HIS A 107 4.28 -10.38 5.99
N TYR A 108 5.40 -10.66 6.70
CA TYR A 108 6.48 -11.56 6.31
C TYR A 108 6.07 -12.61 5.28
N HIS A 109 6.47 -12.38 4.02
CA HIS A 109 6.19 -13.29 2.91
C HIS A 109 7.01 -14.61 2.99
N GLU A 110 7.63 -14.89 4.15
CA GLU A 110 8.43 -16.08 4.43
C GLU A 110 7.78 -17.07 5.43
N LEU A 111 6.63 -16.76 6.06
CA LEU A 111 6.04 -17.67 7.06
C LEU A 111 4.86 -18.54 6.58
N ILE A 112 4.48 -18.48 5.29
CA ILE A 112 3.41 -19.34 4.73
C ILE A 112 3.94 -20.34 3.68
N ILE A 113 5.26 -20.35 3.42
CA ILE A 113 5.91 -21.44 2.65
C ILE A 113 6.66 -22.41 3.58
N SER A 114 6.65 -22.19 4.91
CA SER A 114 7.24 -23.12 5.88
C SER A 114 6.51 -23.10 7.22
N LYS A 115 5.25 -23.57 7.24
CA LYS A 115 4.69 -24.48 8.26
C LYS A 115 3.26 -24.88 7.96
#